data_AF-A0A174DUB8-F1
#
_entry.id   AF-A0A174DUB8-F1
#
_cell.length_a   1.000
_cell.length_b   1.000
_cell.length_c   1.000
_cell.angle_alpha   90.00
_cell.angle_beta   90.00
_cell.angle_gamma   90.00
#
_symmetry.space_group_name_H-M   'P 1'
#
loop_
_entity.id
_entity.type
_entity.pdbx_description
1 polymer ?
#
loop_
_entity_poly.entity_id
_entity_poly.type
_entity_poly.pdbx_seq_one_letter_code
_entity_poly.pdbx_strand_id
1 'polypeptide(L)'
;MQYEFLKNFPKRMKNVGLYGVLIQNSIQKTSWKQFGFLKFDEQMNLIFAVMLYIMEQSLREENCTMDDIGAYIDTVNTRYLGKEISYDDCRKLGDFVVNVILSNEGRAMYFDGYDFEENDYHIMHISYVANRIVYLDQEVRRTSYYLTDDGYNLILSTLESQNLNI
;
A
#
# COMPACT_ATOMS: atom_id res chain seq x y z
N MET A 1 0.07 34.83 9.28
CA MET A 1 -0.76 33.87 10.04
C MET A 1 -0.39 33.93 11.52
N GLN A 2 -1.37 33.95 12.44
CA GLN A 2 -1.12 34.06 13.89
C GLN A 2 -0.49 32.79 14.52
N TYR A 3 -0.73 31.62 13.92
CA TYR A 3 -0.24 30.34 14.42
C TYR A 3 0.80 29.74 13.47
N GLU A 4 2.09 29.99 13.72
CA GLU A 4 3.16 29.53 12.81
C GLU A 4 3.25 28.00 12.69
N PHE A 5 2.83 27.24 13.70
CA PHE A 5 2.87 25.78 13.65
C PHE A 5 1.90 25.18 12.62
N LEU A 6 0.93 25.98 12.13
CA LEU A 6 0.01 25.60 11.05
C LEU A 6 0.59 25.86 9.65
N LYS A 7 1.79 26.45 9.54
CA LYS A 7 2.47 26.57 8.23
C LYS A 7 2.72 25.19 7.63
N ASN A 8 2.57 25.08 6.31
CA ASN A 8 2.69 23.82 5.57
C ASN A 8 1.76 22.69 6.06
N PHE A 9 0.58 23.03 6.61
CA PHE A 9 -0.37 22.01 7.08
C PHE A 9 -0.78 20.98 6.01
N PRO A 10 -0.99 21.34 4.73
CA PRO A 10 -1.30 20.36 3.69
C PRO A 10 -0.22 19.28 3.55
N LYS A 11 1.06 19.62 3.73
CA LYS A 11 2.15 18.62 3.71
C LYS A 11 2.01 17.60 4.83
N ARG A 12 1.52 18.00 6.01
CA ARG A 12 1.21 17.07 7.11
C ARG A 12 -0.01 16.23 6.77
N MET A 13 -1.04 16.86 6.22
CA MET A 13 -2.27 16.18 5.80
C MET A 13 -2.06 15.20 4.66
N LYS A 14 -1.04 15.40 3.82
CA LYS A 14 -0.59 14.41 2.83
C LYS A 14 -0.24 13.09 3.51
N ASN A 15 0.58 13.13 4.57
CA ASN A 15 0.97 11.94 5.33
C ASN A 15 -0.24 11.29 6.02
N VAL A 16 -1.11 12.09 6.65
CA VAL A 16 -2.37 11.58 7.23
C VAL A 16 -3.24 10.93 6.16
N GLY A 17 -3.32 11.53 4.97
CA GLY A 17 -4.07 11.05 3.83
C GLY A 17 -3.59 9.69 3.34
N LEU A 18 -2.27 9.42 3.35
CA LEU A 18 -1.72 8.09 3.01
C LEU A 18 -2.30 6.99 3.92
N TYR A 19 -2.43 7.23 5.22
CA TYR A 19 -3.08 6.26 6.11
C TYR A 19 -4.60 6.25 5.92
N GLY A 20 -5.22 7.44 5.84
CA GLY A 20 -6.67 7.59 5.76
C GLY A 20 -7.27 6.88 4.55
N VAL A 21 -6.70 7.10 3.36
CA VAL A 21 -7.16 6.46 2.12
C VAL A 21 -6.91 4.95 2.14
N LEU A 22 -5.76 4.49 2.65
CA LEU A 22 -5.47 3.05 2.75
C LEU A 22 -6.48 2.33 3.64
N ILE A 23 -6.75 2.90 4.82
CA ILE A 23 -7.71 2.36 5.78
C ILE A 23 -9.10 2.35 5.17
N GLN A 24 -9.52 3.43 4.52
CA GLN A 24 -10.81 3.52 3.84
C GLN A 24 -10.96 2.45 2.75
N ASN A 25 -9.91 2.21 1.96
CA ASN A 25 -9.93 1.20 0.91
C ASN A 25 -10.03 -0.22 1.45
N SER A 26 -9.58 -0.47 2.68
CA SER A 26 -9.56 -1.81 3.31
C SER A 26 -10.77 -2.10 4.20
N ILE A 27 -11.12 -1.19 5.11
CA ILE A 27 -11.94 -1.48 6.30
C ILE A 27 -13.37 -1.94 5.95
N GLN A 28 -13.89 -1.54 4.79
CA GLN A 28 -15.24 -1.91 4.34
C GLN A 28 -15.28 -3.14 3.43
N LYS A 29 -14.12 -3.70 3.04
CA LYS A 29 -14.06 -4.79 2.08
C LYS A 29 -14.35 -6.12 2.78
N THR A 30 -15.46 -6.75 2.41
CA THR A 30 -15.85 -8.06 2.96
C THR A 30 -14.99 -9.21 2.43
N SER A 31 -14.28 -9.02 1.31
CA SER A 31 -13.40 -10.02 0.68
C SER A 31 -12.33 -10.57 1.62
N TRP A 32 -11.86 -9.78 2.60
CA TRP A 32 -10.93 -10.23 3.65
C TRP A 32 -11.39 -11.50 4.37
N LYS A 33 -12.70 -11.63 4.61
CA LYS A 33 -13.28 -12.78 5.32
C LYS A 33 -13.11 -14.08 4.54
N GLN A 34 -13.10 -14.01 3.21
CA GLN A 34 -12.92 -15.18 2.34
C GLN A 34 -11.52 -15.77 2.48
N PHE A 35 -10.54 -14.95 2.88
CA PHE A 35 -9.15 -15.35 3.12
C PHE A 35 -8.86 -15.55 4.62
N GLY A 36 -9.86 -15.53 5.50
CA GLY A 36 -9.66 -15.73 6.94
C GLY A 36 -9.10 -14.53 7.71
N PHE A 37 -9.11 -13.33 7.13
CA PHE A 37 -8.72 -12.08 7.80
C PHE A 37 -9.97 -11.40 8.36
N LEU A 38 -10.13 -11.42 9.68
CA LEU A 38 -11.35 -10.96 10.34
C LEU A 38 -11.15 -9.63 11.06
N LYS A 39 -9.96 -9.42 11.62
CA LYS A 39 -9.65 -8.22 12.37
C LYS A 39 -8.92 -7.21 11.52
N PHE A 40 -9.12 -5.93 11.83
CA PHE A 40 -8.51 -4.83 11.11
C PHE A 40 -6.97 -4.85 11.16
N ASP A 41 -6.40 -5.19 12.32
CA ASP A 41 -4.95 -5.32 12.50
C ASP A 41 -4.36 -6.43 11.63
N GLU A 42 -5.03 -7.58 11.49
CA GLU A 42 -4.61 -8.64 10.56
C GLU A 42 -4.55 -8.14 9.11
N GLN A 43 -5.55 -7.37 8.68
CA GLN A 43 -5.61 -6.81 7.33
C GLN A 43 -4.47 -5.82 7.09
N MET A 44 -4.26 -4.89 8.03
CA MET A 44 -3.19 -3.89 7.92
C MET A 44 -1.82 -4.55 7.90
N ASN A 45 -1.58 -5.54 8.78
CA ASN A 45 -0.32 -6.27 8.82
C ASN A 45 0.00 -6.94 7.47
N LEU A 46 -0.98 -7.57 6.83
CA LEU A 46 -0.76 -8.18 5.52
C LEU A 46 -0.52 -7.14 4.42
N ILE A 47 -1.27 -6.04 4.38
CA ILE A 47 -1.07 -4.97 3.40
C ILE A 47 0.37 -4.42 3.51
N PHE A 48 0.82 -4.11 4.72
CA PHE A 48 2.17 -3.59 4.94
C PHE A 48 3.24 -4.62 4.62
N ALA A 49 3.02 -5.91 4.93
CA ALA A 49 3.93 -6.98 4.53
C ALA A 49 4.09 -7.06 3.00
N VAL A 50 2.98 -6.99 2.24
CA VAL A 50 3.01 -6.96 0.77
C VAL A 50 3.71 -5.71 0.24
N MET A 51 3.43 -4.53 0.81
CA MET A 51 4.12 -3.30 0.41
C MET A 51 5.63 -3.35 0.68
N LEU A 52 6.06 -3.90 1.82
CA LEU A 52 7.47 -4.10 2.15
C LEU A 52 8.15 -5.06 1.16
N TYR A 53 7.46 -6.12 0.74
CA TYR A 53 7.98 -7.03 -0.27
C TYR A 53 8.15 -6.34 -1.64
N ILE A 54 7.14 -5.58 -2.09
CA ILE A 54 7.23 -4.79 -3.32
C ILE A 54 8.37 -3.77 -3.22
N MET A 55 8.54 -3.12 -2.07
CA MET A 55 9.64 -2.21 -1.80
C MET A 55 11.00 -2.89 -1.96
N GLU A 56 11.20 -4.04 -1.32
CA GLU A 56 12.44 -4.82 -1.38
C GLU A 56 12.79 -5.18 -2.82
N GLN A 57 11.82 -5.67 -3.59
CA GLN A 57 12.00 -6.00 -5.01
C GLN A 57 12.34 -4.76 -5.84
N SER A 58 11.67 -3.64 -5.56
CA SER A 58 11.93 -2.36 -6.25
C SER A 58 13.34 -1.84 -5.97
N LEU A 59 13.83 -1.94 -4.73
CA LEU A 59 15.18 -1.53 -4.32
C LEU A 59 16.27 -2.42 -4.94
N ARG A 60 15.96 -3.70 -5.20
CA ARG A 60 16.85 -4.64 -5.90
C ARG A 60 16.78 -4.52 -7.43
N GLU A 61 15.93 -3.66 -7.95
CA GLU A 61 15.62 -3.54 -9.38
C GLU A 61 15.10 -4.85 -10.00
N GLU A 62 14.51 -5.73 -9.17
CA GLU A 62 13.92 -7.01 -9.59
C GLU A 62 12.48 -6.82 -10.09
N ASN A 63 12.03 -7.70 -10.99
CA ASN A 63 10.63 -7.72 -11.39
C ASN A 63 9.78 -8.31 -10.26
N CYS A 64 8.66 -7.65 -9.95
CA CYS A 64 7.72 -8.10 -8.93
C CYS A 64 6.35 -8.35 -9.57
N THR A 65 6.12 -9.56 -10.04
CA THR A 65 4.87 -9.96 -10.69
C THR A 65 3.82 -10.39 -9.67
N MET A 66 2.58 -10.56 -10.12
CA MET A 66 1.53 -11.09 -9.26
C MET A 66 1.83 -12.52 -8.77
N ASP A 67 2.56 -13.31 -9.55
CA ASP A 67 2.96 -14.65 -9.16
C ASP A 67 3.99 -14.59 -8.01
N ASP A 68 4.93 -13.65 -8.08
CA ASP A 68 5.92 -13.40 -7.02
C ASP A 68 5.24 -12.94 -5.71
N ILE A 69 4.28 -12.01 -5.82
CA ILE A 69 3.50 -11.52 -4.67
C ILE A 69 2.67 -12.65 -4.05
N GLY A 70 2.02 -13.49 -4.87
CA GLY A 70 1.27 -14.65 -4.41
C GLY A 70 2.16 -15.65 -3.67
N ALA A 71 3.33 -15.96 -4.23
CA ALA A 71 4.31 -16.85 -3.60
C ALA A 71 4.89 -16.30 -2.28
N TYR A 72 5.09 -14.98 -2.21
CA TYR A 72 5.47 -14.31 -0.97
C TYR A 72 4.37 -14.43 0.10
N ILE A 73 3.11 -14.16 -0.25
CA ILE A 73 1.97 -14.30 0.67
C ILE A 73 1.83 -15.74 1.17
N ASP A 74 1.97 -16.73 0.28
CA ASP A 74 1.96 -18.14 0.66
C ASP A 74 3.07 -18.46 1.67
N THR A 75 4.30 -18.02 1.40
CA THR A 75 5.44 -18.17 2.31
C THR A 75 5.17 -17.55 3.67
N VAL A 76 4.62 -16.33 3.72
CA VAL A 76 4.28 -15.65 4.98
C VAL A 76 3.16 -16.40 5.71
N ASN A 77 2.14 -16.86 4.98
CA ASN A 77 1.03 -17.57 5.55
C ASN A 77 1.46 -18.90 6.18
N THR A 78 2.17 -19.74 5.43
CA THR A 78 2.64 -21.06 5.89
C THR A 78 3.59 -20.94 7.08
N ARG A 79 4.44 -19.90 7.12
CA ARG A 79 5.43 -19.74 8.19
C ARG A 79 4.89 -19.04 9.44
N TYR A 80 3.97 -18.11 9.30
CA TYR A 80 3.62 -17.18 10.38
C TYR A 80 2.12 -17.06 10.65
N LEU A 81 1.28 -16.93 9.62
CA LEU A 81 -0.14 -16.61 9.83
C LEU A 81 -1.02 -17.84 10.09
N GLY A 82 -0.66 -18.99 9.51
CA GLY A 82 -1.37 -20.26 9.71
C GLY A 82 -2.83 -20.23 9.27
N LYS A 83 -3.20 -19.38 8.29
CA LYS A 83 -4.56 -19.33 7.75
C LYS A 83 -4.75 -20.47 6.74
N GLU A 84 -5.97 -21.03 6.70
CA GLU A 84 -6.35 -22.05 5.72
C GLU A 84 -6.59 -21.40 4.34
N ILE A 85 -5.51 -21.07 3.63
CA ILE A 85 -5.53 -20.41 2.33
C ILE A 85 -4.75 -21.29 1.34
N SER A 86 -5.33 -21.56 0.18
CA SER A 86 -4.63 -22.30 -0.88
C SER A 86 -3.63 -21.41 -1.62
N TYR A 87 -2.66 -22.00 -2.31
CA TYR A 87 -1.71 -21.26 -3.14
C TYR A 87 -2.42 -20.35 -4.17
N ASP A 88 -3.46 -20.87 -4.83
CA ASP A 88 -4.26 -20.08 -5.78
C ASP A 88 -4.98 -18.91 -5.11
N ASP A 89 -5.45 -19.10 -3.87
CA ASP A 89 -6.08 -18.04 -3.10
C ASP A 89 -5.07 -17.02 -2.56
N CYS A 90 -3.80 -17.40 -2.30
CA CYS A 90 -2.72 -16.46 -2.01
C CYS A 90 -2.48 -15.50 -3.18
N ARG A 91 -2.53 -16.00 -4.42
CA ARG A 91 -2.44 -15.15 -5.61
C ARG A 91 -3.63 -14.21 -5.75
N LYS A 92 -4.86 -14.69 -5.49
CA LYS A 92 -6.07 -13.83 -5.47
C LYS A 92 -6.03 -12.79 -4.36
N LEU A 93 -5.46 -13.15 -3.21
CA LEU A 93 -5.25 -12.25 -2.08
C LEU A 93 -4.23 -11.16 -2.44
N GLY A 94 -3.14 -11.51 -3.13
CA GLY A 94 -2.19 -10.56 -3.69
C GLY A 94 -2.85 -9.58 -4.68
N ASP A 95 -3.67 -10.11 -5.60
CA ASP A 95 -4.43 -9.29 -6.55
C ASP A 95 -5.39 -8.33 -5.84
N PHE A 96 -6.13 -8.83 -4.86
CA PHE A 96 -7.02 -8.02 -4.04
C PHE A 96 -6.26 -6.90 -3.30
N VAL A 97 -5.14 -7.21 -2.64
CA VAL A 97 -4.32 -6.19 -1.95
C VAL A 97 -3.80 -5.15 -2.93
N VAL A 98 -3.18 -5.57 -4.03
CA VAL A 98 -2.49 -4.64 -4.94
C VAL A 98 -3.47 -3.84 -5.80
N ASN A 99 -4.41 -4.52 -6.45
CA ASN A 99 -5.28 -3.89 -7.44
C ASN A 99 -6.54 -3.27 -6.81
N VAL A 100 -7.06 -3.83 -5.72
CA VAL A 100 -8.26 -3.28 -5.05
C VAL A 100 -7.88 -2.32 -3.92
N ILE A 101 -7.00 -2.71 -3.01
CA ILE A 101 -6.68 -1.89 -1.84
C ILE A 101 -5.70 -0.77 -2.18
N LEU A 102 -4.56 -1.11 -2.78
CA LEU A 102 -3.47 -0.17 -3.06
C LEU A 102 -3.68 0.66 -4.35
N SER A 103 -4.51 0.17 -5.27
CA SER A 103 -4.76 0.85 -6.56
C SER A 103 -6.21 1.33 -6.73
N ASN A 104 -7.08 1.11 -5.74
CA ASN A 104 -8.50 1.47 -5.79
C ASN A 104 -9.20 1.06 -7.10
N GLU A 105 -8.93 -0.15 -7.57
CA GLU A 105 -9.48 -0.69 -8.82
C GLU A 105 -9.15 0.19 -10.05
N GLY A 106 -8.00 0.87 -10.00
CA GLY A 106 -7.52 1.78 -11.04
C GLY A 106 -8.14 3.18 -10.99
N ARG A 107 -9.02 3.47 -10.02
CA ARG A 107 -9.57 4.82 -9.84
C ARG A 107 -8.58 5.69 -9.08
N ALA A 108 -8.42 6.93 -9.54
CA ALA A 108 -7.61 7.92 -8.84
C ALA A 108 -8.08 8.08 -7.38
N MET A 109 -7.12 8.14 -6.47
CA MET A 109 -7.39 8.34 -5.04
C MET A 109 -6.97 9.75 -4.65
N TYR A 110 -7.78 10.39 -3.82
CA TYR A 110 -7.56 11.75 -3.38
C TYR A 110 -7.82 11.87 -1.89
N PHE A 111 -7.16 12.85 -1.26
CA PHE A 111 -7.44 13.30 0.09
C PHE A 111 -7.45 14.81 0.12
N ASP A 112 -8.48 15.42 0.72
CA ASP A 112 -8.62 16.86 0.81
C ASP A 112 -8.01 17.36 2.12
N GLY A 113 -6.92 18.13 2.02
CA GLY A 113 -6.24 18.72 3.16
C GLY A 113 -6.47 20.21 3.22
N TYR A 114 -6.81 20.73 4.40
CA TYR A 114 -7.01 22.16 4.58
C TYR A 114 -5.68 22.92 4.59
N ASP A 115 -5.62 24.06 3.91
CA ASP A 115 -4.51 25.00 3.96
C ASP A 115 -4.94 26.25 4.75
N PHE A 116 -4.29 26.48 5.89
CA PHE A 116 -4.57 27.62 6.75
C PHE A 116 -3.97 28.94 6.23
N GLU A 117 -3.03 28.88 5.28
CA GLU A 117 -2.45 30.05 4.62
C GLU A 117 -3.37 30.54 3.49
N GLU A 118 -3.99 29.61 2.75
CA GLU A 118 -4.92 29.91 1.66
C GLU A 118 -6.39 29.93 2.08
N ASN A 119 -6.71 29.42 3.28
CA ASN A 119 -8.06 29.30 3.82
C ASN A 119 -8.99 28.45 2.91
N ASP A 120 -8.44 27.41 2.28
CA ASP A 120 -9.14 26.52 1.35
C ASP A 120 -8.64 25.06 1.46
N TYR A 121 -9.35 24.13 0.85
CA TYR A 121 -8.94 22.73 0.74
C TYR A 121 -8.10 22.49 -0.53
N HIS A 122 -7.02 21.73 -0.37
CA HIS A 122 -6.21 21.24 -1.48
C HIS A 122 -6.41 19.74 -1.66
N ILE A 123 -6.76 19.37 -2.89
CA ILE A 123 -6.87 17.98 -3.31
C ILE A 123 -5.45 17.42 -3.46
N MET A 124 -5.14 16.37 -2.71
CA MET A 124 -3.88 15.63 -2.83
C MET A 124 -4.13 14.27 -3.47
N HIS A 125 -3.55 14.06 -4.65
CA HIS A 125 -3.54 12.74 -5.28
C HIS A 125 -2.73 11.75 -4.44
N ILE A 126 -3.23 10.53 -4.26
CA ILE A 126 -2.54 9.44 -3.58
C ILE A 126 -2.41 8.25 -4.54
N SER A 127 -1.24 7.63 -4.58
CA SER A 127 -1.03 6.39 -5.34
C SER A 127 0.07 5.60 -4.66
N TYR A 128 -0.17 4.37 -4.19
CA TYR A 128 0.85 3.61 -3.46
C TYR A 128 1.75 2.75 -4.36
N VAL A 129 1.17 2.22 -5.43
CA VAL A 129 1.81 1.25 -6.32
C VAL A 129 1.57 1.68 -7.77
N ALA A 130 2.61 1.57 -8.58
CA ALA A 130 2.54 1.66 -10.03
C ALA A 130 2.94 0.33 -10.66
N ASN A 131 2.73 0.20 -11.96
CA ASN A 131 3.11 -1.00 -12.69
C ASN A 131 3.74 -0.68 -14.05
N ARG A 132 4.53 -1.63 -14.53
CA ARG A 132 5.18 -1.60 -15.84
C ARG A 132 5.08 -2.95 -16.52
N ILE A 133 5.09 -2.95 -17.84
CA ILE A 133 5.13 -4.18 -18.64
C ILE A 133 6.57 -4.69 -18.67
N VAL A 134 6.76 -5.97 -18.39
CA VAL A 134 8.05 -6.66 -18.48
C VAL A 134 7.89 -7.93 -19.32
N TYR A 135 8.96 -8.38 -19.95
CA TYR A 135 8.99 -9.60 -20.75
C TYR A 135 9.87 -10.62 -20.02
N LEU A 136 9.26 -11.70 -19.52
CA LEU A 136 10.00 -12.84 -18.99
C LEU A 136 10.34 -13.79 -20.14
N ASP A 137 11.58 -14.26 -20.16
CA ASP A 137 12.11 -15.19 -21.17
C ASP A 137 11.85 -14.75 -22.63
N GLN A 138 11.82 -13.44 -22.86
CA GLN A 138 11.63 -12.77 -24.16
C GLN A 138 10.31 -13.05 -24.91
N GLU A 139 9.38 -13.83 -24.34
CA GLU A 139 8.10 -14.17 -25.01
C GLU A 139 6.88 -13.86 -24.15
N VAL A 140 7.02 -13.83 -22.83
CA VAL A 140 5.88 -13.78 -21.92
C VAL A 140 5.71 -12.38 -21.34
N ARG A 141 4.71 -11.65 -21.84
CA ARG A 141 4.30 -10.35 -21.30
C ARG A 141 3.74 -10.52 -19.89
N ARG A 142 4.33 -9.81 -18.94
CA ARG A 142 3.90 -9.75 -17.53
C ARG A 142 3.79 -8.30 -17.05
N THR A 143 3.03 -8.11 -15.99
CA THR A 143 2.94 -6.85 -15.26
C THR A 143 3.82 -6.96 -14.02
N SER A 144 4.77 -6.03 -13.88
CA SER A 144 5.59 -5.87 -12.68
C SER A 144 5.12 -4.66 -11.91
N TYR A 145 5.00 -4.81 -10.59
CA TYR A 145 4.57 -3.77 -9.66
C TYR A 145 5.77 -3.16 -8.93
N TYR A 146 5.68 -1.87 -8.60
CA TYR A 146 6.70 -1.15 -7.84
C TYR A 146 6.06 -0.03 -7.01
N LEU A 147 6.71 0.36 -5.91
CA LEU A 147 6.21 1.48 -5.10
C LEU A 147 6.42 2.82 -5.81
N THR A 148 5.43 3.70 -5.68
CA THR A 148 5.56 5.12 -6.00
C THR A 148 6.21 5.87 -4.84
N ASP A 149 6.49 7.17 -5.02
CA ASP A 149 6.98 8.05 -3.95
C ASP A 149 6.07 8.04 -2.71
N ASP A 150 4.75 8.05 -2.92
CA ASP A 150 3.75 7.96 -1.84
C ASP A 150 3.80 6.61 -1.11
N GLY A 151 4.01 5.51 -1.85
CA GLY A 151 4.21 4.18 -1.26
C GLY A 151 5.48 4.12 -0.41
N TYR A 152 6.59 4.65 -0.92
CA TYR A 152 7.84 4.75 -0.16
C TYR A 152 7.67 5.63 1.09
N ASN A 153 7.07 6.82 0.95
CA ASN A 153 6.84 7.74 2.06
C ASN A 153 6.02 7.08 3.17
N LEU A 154 4.95 6.36 2.82
CA LEU A 154 4.13 5.64 3.79
C LEU A 154 4.92 4.56 4.54
N ILE A 155 5.75 3.78 3.83
CA ILE A 155 6.51 2.70 4.46
C ILE A 155 7.64 3.23 5.33
N LEU A 156 8.41 4.20 4.83
CA LEU A 156 9.53 4.79 5.56
C LEU A 156 9.05 5.51 6.84
N SER A 157 7.90 6.19 6.79
CA SER A 157 7.34 6.87 7.97
C SER A 157 6.97 5.92 9.12
N THR A 158 6.73 4.63 8.83
CA THR A 158 6.47 3.62 9.88
C THR A 158 7.71 3.27 10.71
N LEU A 159 8.91 3.42 10.14
CA LEU A 159 10.19 3.17 10.83
C LEU A 159 10.79 4.45 11.42
N GLU A 160 10.68 5.58 10.70
CA GLU A 160 11.25 6.86 11.14
C GLU A 160 10.65 7.36 12.46
N SER A 161 9.41 6.99 12.77
CA SER A 161 8.74 7.33 14.02
C SER A 161 9.42 6.74 15.27
N GLN A 162 10.28 5.72 15.13
CA GLN A 162 11.03 5.13 16.25
C GLN A 162 12.39 5.80 16.51
N ASN A 163 12.91 6.58 15.54
CA ASN A 163 14.23 7.23 15.66
C ASN A 163 14.18 8.64 16.26
N LEU A 164 12.97 9.19 16.46
CA LEU A 164 12.74 10.44 17.16
C LEU A 164 12.49 10.14 18.64
N ASN A 165 13.55 9.81 19.38
CA ASN A 165 13.55 9.96 20.84
C ASN A 165 13.41 11.46 21.12
N ILE A 166 12.19 11.90 21.41
CA ILE A 166 11.90 13.23 21.96
C ILE A 166 12.24 13.22 23.45
#